data_AF-A0A258XER3-F1
#
_entry.id   AF-A0A258XER3-F1
#
_cell.length_a   1.000
_cell.length_b   1.000
_cell.length_c   1.000
_cell.angle_alpha   90.00
_cell.angle_beta   90.00
_cell.angle_gamma   90.00
#
_symmetry.space_group_name_H-M   'P 1'
#
loop_
_entity.id
_entity.type
_entity.pdbx_description
1 polymer ?
#
loop_
_entity_poly.entity_id
_entity_poly.type
_entity_poly.pdbx_seq_one_letter_code
_entity_poly.pdbx_strand_id
1 'polypeptide(L)'
;MLCKLARSEGAIPSFPRKVFAGKRPAMRHVIRTIAAAIALTGLGLSPVARAQAPVAKAATPAPAPRQMKPALWKVADEDTTIYLFGTVHALPKGLVWLDGPIAAALDESSELLTEIPDVSDAEQQKAVMAIGLLKGETLRSMMSDTDRTSFEALLARLKIPPETFDPLEPWLAG
;
A
#
# COMPACT_ATOMS: atom_id res chain seq x y z
N MET A 1 -13.93 -8.38 -18.79
CA MET A 1 -14.70 -9.45 -19.45
C MET A 1 -13.79 -10.68 -19.49
N LEU A 2 -14.01 -11.66 -18.60
CA LEU A 2 -13.14 -12.83 -18.45
C LEU A 2 -13.49 -13.88 -19.50
N CYS A 3 -12.50 -14.39 -20.24
CA CYS A 3 -12.69 -15.52 -21.15
C CYS A 3 -11.45 -16.43 -21.13
N LYS A 4 -11.62 -17.58 -20.46
CA LYS A 4 -11.43 -18.95 -20.99
C LYS A 4 -10.37 -19.87 -20.35
N LEU A 5 -10.92 -21.00 -19.87
CA LEU A 5 -10.46 -22.39 -19.71
C LEU A 5 -9.20 -22.71 -18.90
N ALA A 6 -9.41 -23.43 -17.80
CA ALA A 6 -8.50 -24.47 -17.36
C ALA A 6 -9.27 -25.80 -17.22
N ARG A 7 -8.89 -26.77 -18.05
CA ARG A 7 -9.34 -28.17 -18.03
C ARG A 7 -8.72 -28.89 -16.83
N SER A 8 -9.49 -29.79 -16.21
CA SER A 8 -8.99 -30.70 -15.16
C SER A 8 -7.94 -31.67 -15.70
N GLU A 9 -6.87 -31.90 -14.93
CA GLU A 9 -6.38 -33.21 -14.45
C GLU A 9 -4.88 -33.13 -14.05
N GLY A 10 -4.52 -33.68 -12.89
CA GLY A 10 -3.14 -34.08 -12.57
C GLY A 10 -2.63 -33.68 -11.18
N ALA A 11 -2.34 -34.69 -10.35
CA ALA A 11 -1.87 -34.60 -8.97
C ALA A 11 -0.56 -33.80 -8.77
N ILE A 12 -0.46 -33.05 -7.67
CA ILE A 12 0.75 -32.33 -7.22
C ILE A 12 1.33 -33.03 -5.97
N PRO A 13 2.64 -33.35 -5.91
CA PRO A 13 3.25 -34.00 -4.76
C PRO A 13 3.56 -33.01 -3.61
N SER A 14 3.53 -33.53 -2.39
CA SER A 14 3.74 -32.81 -1.13
C SER A 14 5.22 -32.49 -0.86
N PHE A 15 5.50 -31.25 -0.41
CA PHE A 15 6.81 -30.80 0.06
C PHE A 15 6.88 -30.79 1.60
N PRO A 16 8.00 -31.21 2.25
CA PRO A 16 8.10 -31.19 3.70
C PRO A 16 8.53 -29.82 4.25
N ARG A 17 7.85 -29.35 5.30
CA ARG A 17 8.25 -28.19 6.12
C ARG A 17 9.48 -28.53 6.97
N LYS A 18 10.59 -27.80 6.80
CA LYS A 18 11.69 -27.79 7.77
C LYS A 18 11.40 -26.83 8.92
N VAL A 19 11.34 -27.38 10.13
CA VAL A 19 11.33 -26.62 11.39
C VAL A 19 12.77 -26.28 11.77
N PHE A 20 13.08 -24.99 11.92
CA PHE A 20 14.36 -24.55 12.51
C PHE A 20 14.18 -24.31 14.01
N ALA A 21 14.77 -25.18 14.82
CA ALA A 21 14.95 -24.99 16.25
C ALA A 21 16.35 -24.43 16.53
N GLY A 22 16.44 -23.13 16.82
CA GLY A 22 17.68 -22.45 17.22
C GLY A 22 17.78 -22.29 18.74
N LYS A 23 18.72 -23.00 19.37
CA LYS A 23 19.07 -22.88 20.80
C LYS A 23 19.78 -21.55 21.07
N ARG A 24 19.39 -20.83 22.13
CA ARG A 24 20.16 -19.68 22.66
C ARG A 24 21.21 -20.18 23.65
N PRO A 25 22.50 -19.79 23.56
CA PRO A 25 23.43 -20.01 24.66
C PRO A 25 23.42 -18.82 25.63
N ALA A 26 23.36 -19.15 26.92
CA ALA A 26 23.59 -18.25 28.04
C ALA A 26 25.09 -17.95 28.16
N MET A 27 25.46 -16.67 28.26
CA MET A 27 26.83 -16.27 28.55
C MET A 27 26.98 -15.99 30.05
N ARG A 28 27.81 -16.81 30.67
CA ARG A 28 28.09 -16.85 32.10
C ARG A 28 29.04 -15.72 32.49
N HIS A 29 28.80 -15.16 33.67
CA HIS A 29 29.64 -14.19 34.38
C HIS A 29 31.09 -14.66 34.53
N VAL A 30 32.05 -13.77 34.28
CA VAL A 30 33.39 -13.83 34.85
C VAL A 30 33.75 -12.47 35.43
N ILE A 31 33.93 -12.51 36.75
CA ILE A 31 34.36 -11.47 37.69
C ILE A 31 35.84 -11.16 37.47
N ARG A 32 36.26 -9.89 37.60
CA ARG A 32 37.54 -9.54 38.26
C ARG A 32 37.64 -8.04 38.59
N THR A 33 37.58 -7.77 39.90
CA THR A 33 37.93 -6.56 40.66
C THR A 33 39.43 -6.30 40.69
N ILE A 34 39.87 -5.05 40.47
CA ILE A 34 41.10 -4.41 40.99
C ILE A 34 40.77 -2.90 41.11
N ALA A 35 40.41 -2.41 42.30
CA ALA A 35 41.23 -1.75 43.32
C ALA A 35 41.31 -0.21 43.14
N ALA A 36 40.99 0.47 44.25
CA ALA A 36 40.86 1.91 44.42
C ALA A 36 42.22 2.61 44.62
N ALA A 37 42.30 3.91 44.30
CA ALA A 37 42.54 4.99 45.28
C ALA A 37 42.97 6.34 44.64
N ILE A 38 42.18 7.38 44.94
CA ILE A 38 42.56 8.74 45.40
C ILE A 38 43.40 9.64 44.46
N ALA A 39 42.77 10.72 43.98
CA ALA A 39 43.33 12.07 44.04
C ALA A 39 42.19 13.11 44.09
N LEU A 40 42.15 13.81 45.23
CA LEU A 40 41.24 14.90 45.57
C LEU A 40 41.88 16.22 45.11
N THR A 41 41.24 16.98 44.22
CA THR A 41 41.18 18.47 44.19
C THR A 41 40.69 18.95 42.82
N GLY A 42 39.54 19.63 42.80
CA GLY A 42 39.00 20.28 41.62
C GLY A 42 37.58 20.76 41.86
N LEU A 43 37.43 21.82 42.66
CA LEU A 43 36.17 22.57 42.80
C LEU A 43 35.90 23.29 41.47
N GLY A 44 35.33 22.57 40.50
CA GLY A 44 34.84 23.14 39.24
C GLY A 44 33.31 23.12 39.26
N LEU A 45 32.68 24.28 39.11
CA LEU A 45 31.24 24.39 38.86
C LEU A 45 30.89 23.59 37.60
N SER A 46 30.50 22.34 37.78
CA SER A 46 29.94 21.53 36.71
C SER A 46 28.45 21.89 36.60
N PRO A 47 27.96 22.34 35.43
CA PRO A 47 26.53 22.45 35.24
C PRO A 47 25.98 21.03 35.36
N VAL A 48 25.12 20.79 36.35
CA VAL A 48 24.28 19.60 36.35
C VAL A 48 23.39 19.74 35.12
N ALA A 49 23.82 19.15 34.01
CA ALA A 49 22.97 18.92 32.86
C ALA A 49 21.89 17.94 33.34
N ARG A 50 20.74 18.50 33.75
CA ARG A 50 19.54 17.73 34.03
C ARG A 50 19.14 17.10 32.71
N ALA A 51 19.54 15.85 32.48
CA ALA A 51 19.00 15.05 31.40
C ALA A 51 17.48 14.97 31.64
N GLN A 52 16.73 15.76 30.88
CA GLN A 52 15.29 15.60 30.78
C GLN A 52 15.09 14.27 30.07
N ALA A 53 14.72 13.23 30.82
CA ALA A 53 14.29 11.99 30.22
C ALA A 53 13.17 12.32 29.22
N PRO A 54 13.25 11.86 27.97
CA PRO A 54 12.19 12.10 27.01
C PRO A 54 10.91 11.54 27.62
N VAL A 55 9.94 12.42 27.86
CA VAL A 55 8.59 11.99 28.24
C VAL A 55 8.10 11.16 27.08
N ALA A 56 8.01 9.85 27.28
CA ALA A 56 7.48 8.94 26.28
C ALA A 56 6.08 9.44 25.93
N LYS A 57 5.93 9.97 24.72
CA LYS A 57 4.63 10.39 24.20
C LYS A 57 3.77 9.13 24.20
N ALA A 58 2.72 9.13 25.02
CA ALA A 58 1.81 8.00 25.11
C ALA A 58 1.35 7.66 23.68
N ALA A 59 1.62 6.44 23.24
CA ALA A 59 1.19 5.98 21.94
C ALA A 59 -0.34 6.02 21.92
N THR A 60 -0.92 6.84 21.06
CA THR A 60 -2.35 6.82 20.81
C THR A 60 -2.72 5.40 20.36
N PRO A 61 -3.70 4.73 20.99
CA PRO A 61 -4.12 3.39 20.57
C PRO A 61 -4.50 3.42 19.10
N ALA A 62 -4.02 2.44 18.34
CA ALA A 62 -4.46 2.27 16.97
C ALA A 62 -5.99 2.08 16.96
N PRO A 63 -6.72 2.69 16.01
CA PRO A 63 -8.15 2.45 15.87
C PRO A 63 -8.42 0.95 15.75
N ALA A 64 -9.46 0.46 16.42
CA ALA A 64 -9.87 -0.93 16.29
C ALA A 64 -10.14 -1.26 14.80
N PRO A 65 -9.79 -2.47 14.33
CA PRO A 65 -10.03 -2.86 12.95
C PRO A 65 -11.51 -2.72 12.62
N ARG A 66 -11.81 -2.05 11.50
CA ARG A 66 -13.19 -1.91 11.02
C ARG A 66 -13.44 -2.92 9.92
N GLN A 67 -14.48 -3.72 10.10
CA GLN A 67 -14.89 -4.71 9.12
C GLN A 67 -15.51 -4.01 7.90
N MET A 68 -15.07 -4.41 6.70
CA MET A 68 -15.70 -4.06 5.44
C MET A 68 -16.17 -5.32 4.72
N LYS A 69 -17.29 -5.20 4.03
CA LYS A 69 -17.88 -6.27 3.22
C LYS A 69 -18.11 -5.74 1.80
N PRO A 70 -17.05 -5.62 0.98
CA PRO A 70 -17.21 -5.22 -0.41
C PRO A 70 -18.07 -6.25 -1.18
N ALA A 71 -18.64 -5.81 -2.30
CA ALA A 71 -19.42 -6.69 -3.16
C ALA A 71 -18.50 -7.70 -3.86
N LEU A 72 -19.01 -8.92 -3.99
CA LEU A 72 -18.40 -10.01 -4.76
C LEU A 72 -19.49 -10.61 -5.63
N TRP A 73 -19.26 -10.67 -6.94
CA TRP A 73 -20.20 -11.29 -7.88
C TRP A 73 -19.69 -12.66 -8.30
N LYS A 74 -20.58 -13.65 -8.31
CA LYS A 74 -20.27 -15.01 -8.77
C LYS A 74 -21.07 -15.30 -10.04
N VAL A 75 -20.38 -15.80 -11.05
CA VAL A 75 -20.97 -16.39 -12.26
C VAL A 75 -20.46 -17.82 -12.35
N ALA A 76 -21.35 -18.81 -12.42
CA ALA A 76 -20.93 -20.21 -12.44
C ALA A 76 -21.85 -21.08 -13.31
N ASP A 77 -21.28 -22.13 -13.87
CA ASP A 77 -21.95 -23.22 -14.59
C ASP A 77 -21.50 -24.59 -14.00
N GLU A 78 -21.61 -25.68 -14.77
CA GLU A 78 -21.28 -27.03 -14.26
C GLU A 78 -19.80 -27.22 -13.88
N ASP A 79 -18.87 -26.55 -14.55
CA ASP A 79 -17.43 -26.79 -14.38
C ASP A 79 -16.59 -25.51 -14.20
N THR A 80 -17.22 -24.34 -14.30
CA THR A 80 -16.55 -23.05 -14.25
C THR A 80 -17.19 -22.16 -13.20
N THR A 81 -16.35 -21.54 -12.36
CA THR A 81 -16.77 -20.45 -11.48
C THR A 81 -15.87 -19.24 -11.72
N ILE A 82 -16.50 -18.10 -12.00
CA ILE A 82 -15.85 -16.80 -12.12
C ILE A 82 -16.34 -15.93 -10.98
N TYR A 83 -15.38 -15.42 -10.20
CA TYR A 83 -15.62 -14.36 -9.24
C TYR A 83 -15.18 -13.03 -9.83
N LEU A 84 -16.05 -12.02 -9.79
CA LEU A 84 -15.71 -10.65 -10.11
C LEU A 84 -15.66 -9.84 -8.82
N PHE A 85 -14.52 -9.17 -8.61
CA PHE A 85 -14.26 -8.33 -7.45
C PHE A 85 -13.71 -6.99 -7.92
N GLY A 86 -14.27 -5.88 -7.41
CA GLY A 86 -13.79 -4.54 -7.76
C GLY A 86 -12.45 -4.25 -7.08
N THR A 87 -11.49 -3.71 -7.83
CA THR A 87 -10.21 -3.24 -7.27
C THR A 87 -10.39 -1.84 -6.67
N VAL A 88 -9.68 -1.58 -5.56
CA VAL A 88 -9.61 -0.24 -4.95
C VAL A 88 -8.15 0.19 -4.98
N HIS A 89 -7.84 1.24 -5.74
CA HIS A 89 -6.47 1.73 -5.90
C HIS A 89 -5.87 2.33 -4.61
N ALA A 90 -6.70 2.76 -3.66
CA ALA A 90 -6.24 3.25 -2.36
C ALA A 90 -7.20 2.84 -1.23
N LEU A 91 -6.80 1.85 -0.42
CA LEU A 91 -7.58 1.41 0.73
C LEU A 91 -7.08 2.08 2.03
N PRO A 92 -7.96 2.72 2.82
CA PRO A 92 -7.58 3.25 4.14
C PRO A 92 -7.01 2.18 5.07
N LYS A 93 -6.04 2.57 5.92
CA LYS A 93 -5.46 1.67 6.93
C LYS A 93 -6.50 1.26 7.98
N GLY A 94 -6.36 0.04 8.50
CA GLY A 94 -7.19 -0.48 9.60
C GLY A 94 -8.54 -1.07 9.15
N LEU A 95 -8.71 -1.33 7.86
CA LEU A 95 -9.88 -2.01 7.30
C LEU A 95 -9.58 -3.49 7.10
N VAL A 96 -10.48 -4.35 7.59
CA VAL A 96 -10.47 -5.78 7.33
C VAL A 96 -11.48 -6.05 6.23
N TRP A 97 -10.99 -6.40 5.03
CA TRP A 97 -11.81 -6.64 3.84
C TRP A 97 -11.58 -8.02 3.23
N LEU A 98 -10.34 -8.53 3.33
CA LEU A 98 -9.95 -9.85 2.86
C LEU A 98 -10.34 -10.88 3.92
N ASP A 99 -11.64 -11.15 4.03
CA ASP A 99 -12.21 -12.12 4.95
C ASP A 99 -13.41 -12.84 4.31
N GLY A 100 -13.88 -13.89 4.99
CA GLY A 100 -15.18 -14.50 4.69
C GLY A 100 -15.30 -14.93 3.22
N PRO A 101 -16.40 -14.59 2.52
CA PRO A 101 -16.61 -14.99 1.13
C PRO A 101 -15.54 -14.51 0.15
N ILE A 102 -14.92 -13.35 0.41
CA ILE A 102 -13.87 -12.82 -0.47
C ILE A 102 -12.61 -13.64 -0.29
N ALA A 103 -12.18 -13.85 0.95
CA ALA A 103 -11.01 -14.69 1.23
C ALA A 103 -11.20 -16.12 0.69
N ALA A 104 -12.37 -16.71 0.90
CA ALA A 104 -12.69 -18.04 0.37
C ALA A 104 -12.66 -18.07 -1.16
N ALA A 105 -13.26 -17.09 -1.84
CA ALA A 105 -13.25 -17.04 -3.30
C ALA A 105 -11.83 -16.87 -3.86
N LEU A 106 -10.98 -16.05 -3.23
CA LEU A 106 -9.58 -15.94 -3.63
C LEU A 106 -8.81 -17.24 -3.38
N ASP A 107 -8.98 -17.88 -2.23
CA ASP A 107 -8.29 -19.13 -1.88
C ASP A 107 -8.72 -20.32 -2.76
N GLU A 108 -9.98 -20.35 -3.19
CA GLU A 108 -10.53 -21.38 -4.08
C GLU A 108 -10.16 -21.17 -5.56
N SER A 109 -9.82 -19.94 -5.96
CA SER A 109 -9.54 -19.61 -7.35
C SER A 109 -8.17 -20.13 -7.78
N SER A 110 -8.12 -20.78 -8.95
CA SER A 110 -6.85 -21.26 -9.54
C SER A 110 -6.02 -20.15 -10.18
N GLU A 111 -6.63 -19.01 -10.51
CA GLU A 111 -5.97 -17.91 -11.19
C GLU A 111 -6.57 -16.55 -10.79
N LEU A 112 -5.74 -15.51 -10.79
CA LEU A 112 -6.15 -14.13 -10.61
C LEU A 112 -5.86 -13.35 -11.90
N LEU A 113 -6.92 -12.88 -12.55
CA LEU A 113 -6.82 -12.00 -13.71
C LEU A 113 -7.15 -10.57 -13.29
N THR A 114 -6.28 -9.64 -13.64
CA THR A 114 -6.48 -8.20 -13.41
C THR A 114 -6.70 -7.48 -14.73
N GLU A 115 -7.26 -6.26 -14.69
CA GLU A 115 -7.58 -5.49 -15.89
C GLU A 115 -6.32 -5.04 -16.65
N ILE A 116 -5.24 -4.80 -15.93
CA ILE A 116 -3.99 -4.27 -16.47
C ILE A 116 -2.92 -5.35 -16.37
N PRO A 117 -2.10 -5.56 -17.42
CA PRO A 117 -1.03 -6.55 -17.36
C PRO A 117 -0.02 -6.19 -16.27
N ASP A 118 0.58 -7.22 -15.67
CA ASP A 118 1.67 -7.08 -14.71
C ASP A 118 2.97 -6.71 -15.45
N VAL A 119 3.16 -5.41 -15.70
CA VAL A 119 4.36 -4.83 -16.31
C VAL A 119 4.95 -3.76 -15.39
N SER A 120 6.21 -3.37 -15.60
CA SER A 120 6.86 -2.40 -14.72
C SER A 120 6.15 -1.04 -14.71
N ASP A 121 6.23 -0.31 -13.59
CA ASP A 121 5.65 1.04 -13.47
C ASP A 121 6.09 1.96 -14.61
N ALA A 122 7.34 1.83 -15.06
CA ALA A 122 7.88 2.61 -16.17
C ALA A 122 7.21 2.27 -17.51
N GLU A 123 6.93 0.99 -17.75
CA GLU A 123 6.22 0.54 -18.95
C GLU A 123 4.75 0.96 -18.93
N GLN A 124 4.08 0.85 -17.77
CA GLN A 124 2.71 1.33 -17.59
C GLN A 124 2.63 2.84 -17.85
N GLN A 125 3.52 3.62 -17.21
CA GLN A 125 3.56 5.08 -17.39
C GLN A 125 3.80 5.45 -18.84
N LYS A 126 4.72 4.76 -19.52
CA LYS A 126 5.00 4.99 -20.95
C LYS A 126 3.77 4.71 -21.81
N ALA A 127 3.05 3.62 -21.54
CA ALA A 127 1.85 3.26 -22.28
C ALA A 127 0.74 4.31 -22.09
N VAL A 128 0.49 4.75 -20.85
CA VAL A 128 -0.49 5.80 -20.54
C VAL A 128 -0.13 7.10 -21.23
N MET A 129 1.13 7.56 -21.13
CA MET A 129 1.55 8.82 -21.75
C MET A 129 1.51 8.78 -23.28
N ALA A 130 1.61 7.60 -23.91
CA ALA A 130 1.53 7.48 -25.36
C ALA A 130 0.13 7.80 -25.92
N ILE A 131 -0.92 7.62 -25.11
CA ILE A 131 -2.32 7.85 -25.51
C ILE A 131 -3.02 8.94 -24.68
N GLY A 132 -2.40 9.40 -23.59
CA GLY A 132 -3.01 10.33 -22.64
C GLY A 132 -2.72 11.81 -22.91
N LEU A 133 -2.04 12.13 -24.01
CA LEU A 133 -1.74 13.50 -24.40
C LEU A 133 -2.56 13.94 -25.60
N LEU A 134 -3.23 15.08 -25.47
CA LEU A 134 -3.95 15.77 -26.54
C LEU A 134 -3.00 16.23 -27.64
N LYS A 135 -3.51 16.26 -28.88
CA LYS A 135 -2.78 16.73 -30.06
C LYS A 135 -3.49 17.93 -30.67
N GLY A 136 -3.02 19.13 -30.33
CA GLY A 136 -3.47 20.39 -30.94
C GLY A 136 -4.67 21.06 -30.27
N GLU A 137 -5.35 20.38 -29.35
CA GLU A 137 -6.35 20.97 -28.45
C GLU A 137 -5.80 21.04 -27.02
N THR A 138 -6.51 21.76 -26.16
CA THR A 138 -6.27 21.78 -24.71
C THR A 138 -7.46 21.17 -23.98
N LEU A 139 -7.23 20.56 -22.83
CA LEU A 139 -8.32 20.04 -21.99
C LEU A 139 -9.41 21.10 -21.76
N ARG A 140 -9.00 22.33 -21.45
CA ARG A 140 -9.93 23.44 -21.21
C ARG A 140 -10.71 23.84 -22.45
N SER A 141 -10.16 23.75 -23.67
CA SER A 141 -10.90 24.08 -24.89
C SER A 141 -12.02 23.10 -25.21
N MET A 142 -11.97 21.88 -24.66
CA MET A 142 -13.01 20.85 -24.83
C MET A 142 -14.18 21.01 -23.85
N MET A 143 -14.06 21.87 -22.84
CA MET A 143 -15.08 22.09 -21.80
C MET A 143 -16.13 23.13 -22.24
N SER A 144 -17.34 23.00 -21.70
CA SER A 144 -18.30 24.11 -21.70
C SER A 144 -17.78 25.28 -20.86
N ASP A 145 -18.27 26.50 -21.11
CA ASP A 145 -17.82 27.67 -20.34
C ASP A 145 -18.14 27.54 -18.83
N THR A 146 -19.27 26.92 -18.50
CA THR A 146 -19.69 26.64 -17.12
C THR A 146 -18.73 25.67 -16.43
N ASP A 147 -18.35 24.58 -17.10
CA ASP A 147 -17.45 23.58 -16.54
C ASP A 147 -16.03 24.13 -16.42
N ARG A 148 -15.55 24.87 -17.44
CA ARG A 148 -14.24 25.53 -17.42
C ARG A 148 -14.11 26.48 -16.24
N THR A 149 -15.15 27.29 -15.99
CA THR A 149 -15.17 28.23 -14.85
C THR A 149 -15.06 27.50 -13.51
N SER A 150 -15.81 26.40 -13.36
CA SER A 150 -15.80 25.58 -12.14
C SER A 150 -14.45 24.89 -11.93
N PHE A 151 -13.87 24.37 -13.01
CA PHE A 151 -12.56 23.74 -13.04
C PHE A 151 -11.45 24.71 -12.64
N GLU A 152 -11.38 25.89 -13.27
CA GLU A 152 -10.37 26.91 -12.98
C GLU A 152 -10.49 27.45 -11.54
N ALA A 153 -11.71 27.62 -11.03
CA ALA A 153 -11.92 28.02 -9.63
C ALA A 153 -11.41 26.96 -8.63
N LEU A 154 -11.60 25.68 -8.93
CA LEU A 154 -11.05 24.58 -8.11
C LEU A 154 -9.52 24.60 -8.12
N LEU A 155 -8.91 24.71 -9.30
CA LEU A 155 -7.45 24.72 -9.43
C LEU A 155 -6.82 25.94 -8.75
N ALA A 156 -7.45 27.12 -8.84
CA ALA A 156 -7.02 28.31 -8.12
C ALA A 156 -7.02 28.10 -6.60
N ARG A 157 -8.05 27.44 -6.04
CA ARG A 157 -8.11 27.09 -4.61
C ARG A 157 -7.02 26.10 -4.20
N LEU A 158 -6.67 25.17 -5.09
CA LEU A 158 -5.60 24.20 -4.89
C LEU A 158 -4.21 24.78 -5.20
N LYS A 159 -4.12 26.03 -5.69
CA LYS A 159 -2.88 26.68 -6.14
C LYS A 159 -2.16 25.91 -7.25
N ILE A 160 -2.94 25.25 -8.11
CA ILE A 160 -2.44 24.55 -9.28
C ILE A 160 -2.70 25.45 -10.50
N PRO A 161 -1.68 25.75 -11.32
CA PRO A 161 -1.89 26.51 -12.55
C PRO A 161 -2.77 25.72 -13.53
N PRO A 162 -3.81 26.33 -14.14
CA PRO A 162 -4.77 25.60 -14.97
C PRO A 162 -4.15 24.94 -16.20
N GLU A 163 -3.10 25.54 -16.76
CA GLU A 163 -2.32 25.00 -17.88
C GLU A 163 -1.62 23.67 -17.59
N THR A 164 -1.50 23.27 -16.31
CA THR A 164 -0.89 21.99 -15.90
C THR A 164 -1.59 20.79 -16.54
N PHE A 165 -2.90 20.88 -16.75
CA PHE A 165 -3.72 19.79 -17.30
C PHE A 165 -4.04 19.95 -18.79
N ASP A 166 -3.73 21.09 -19.40
CA ASP A 166 -4.08 21.37 -20.80
C ASP A 166 -3.59 20.31 -21.80
N PRO A 167 -2.39 19.72 -21.66
CA PRO A 167 -1.94 18.70 -22.59
C PRO A 167 -2.61 17.33 -22.39
N LEU A 168 -3.37 17.12 -21.31
CA LEU A 168 -3.89 15.80 -20.95
C LEU A 168 -5.24 15.54 -21.59
N GLU A 169 -5.46 14.31 -22.02
CA GLU A 169 -6.78 13.82 -22.40
C GLU A 169 -7.76 13.88 -21.21
N PRO A 170 -9.06 14.11 -21.43
CA PRO A 170 -10.05 14.23 -20.35
C PRO A 170 -10.06 13.03 -19.39
N TRP A 171 -9.90 11.81 -19.91
CA TRP A 171 -9.89 10.59 -19.08
C TRP A 171 -8.65 10.46 -18.18
N LEU A 172 -7.56 11.14 -18.50
CA LEU A 172 -6.33 11.14 -17.71
C LEU A 172 -6.30 12.29 -16.69
N ALA A 173 -6.95 13.41 -17.01
CA ALA A 173 -6.99 14.58 -16.14
C ALA A 173 -7.91 14.40 -14.90
N GLY A 174 -8.91 13.53 -15.01
CA GLY A 174 -9.82 13.17 -13.91
C GLY A 174 -11.26 13.61 -14.12
#